data_AF-A0A195EVA1-F1
#
_entry.id   AF-A0A195EVA1-F1
#
_cell.length_a   1.000
_cell.length_b   1.000
_cell.length_c   1.000
_cell.angle_alpha   90.00
_cell.angle_beta   90.00
_cell.angle_gamma   90.00
#
_symmetry.space_group_name_H-M   'P 1'
#
loop_
_entity.id
_entity.type
_entity.pdbx_description
1 polymer ?
#
loop_
_entity_poly.entity_id
_entity_poly.type
_entity_poly.pdbx_seq_one_letter_code
_entity_poly.pdbx_strand_id
1 'polypeptide(L)'
;MKAIHTILHDHLSVRKLCSWIPHNLTEVQKQARVKWSKEMLKKFNRGRSNLVYNIVTGDETWIYSYEPESKQQSTVCIFQNEPKPTKVVRSRSAAKQMISTCEYWFRRYKKGDFDTKDKERYNTPPRLVL
;
A
#
# COMPACT_ATOMS: atom_id res chain seq x y z
N MET A 1 -28.63 19.77 6.04
CA MET A 1 -27.84 18.51 6.14
C MET A 1 -27.86 17.84 7.53
N LYS A 2 -28.25 18.51 8.63
CA LYS A 2 -28.25 17.89 9.98
C LYS A 2 -29.29 16.78 10.17
N ALA A 3 -30.52 16.96 9.67
CA ALA A 3 -31.60 15.97 9.85
C ALA A 3 -31.26 14.58 9.24
N ILE A 4 -30.68 14.56 8.05
CA ILE A 4 -30.25 13.31 7.39
C ILE A 4 -29.11 12.65 8.17
N HIS A 5 -28.16 13.44 8.67
CA HIS A 5 -27.07 12.93 9.50
C HIS A 5 -27.59 12.31 10.81
N THR A 6 -28.51 12.98 11.50
CA THR A 6 -29.16 12.50 12.72
C THR A 6 -29.92 11.19 12.48
N ILE A 7 -30.70 11.10 11.39
CA ILE A 7 -31.42 9.86 11.05
C ILE A 7 -30.46 8.71 10.77
N LEU A 8 -29.43 8.93 9.96
CA LEU A 8 -28.49 7.87 9.57
C LEU A 8 -27.62 7.41 10.74
N HIS A 9 -27.09 8.32 11.56
CA HIS A 9 -26.15 7.97 12.61
C HIS A 9 -26.82 7.68 13.96
N ASP A 10 -27.83 8.46 14.35
CA ASP A 10 -28.40 8.38 15.70
C ASP A 10 -29.59 7.41 15.77
N HIS A 11 -30.39 7.32 14.69
CA HIS A 11 -31.57 6.45 14.66
C HIS A 11 -31.31 5.10 13.96
N LEU A 12 -30.54 5.10 12.87
CA LEU A 12 -30.27 3.90 12.07
C LEU A 12 -28.88 3.31 12.34
N SER A 13 -28.03 4.01 13.10
CA SER A 13 -26.68 3.56 13.47
C SER A 13 -25.80 3.13 12.30
N VAL A 14 -25.97 3.77 11.15
CA VAL A 14 -25.24 3.47 9.92
C VAL A 14 -23.80 3.95 10.04
N ARG A 15 -22.85 3.11 9.65
CA ARG A 15 -21.43 3.43 9.61
C ARG A 15 -20.91 3.34 8.18
N LYS A 16 -20.16 4.37 7.76
CA LYS A 16 -19.37 4.31 6.53
C LYS A 16 -18.09 3.54 6.78
N LEU A 17 -17.93 2.39 6.13
CA LEU A 17 -16.70 1.61 6.20
C LEU A 17 -16.11 1.41 4.80
N CYS A 18 -14.78 1.49 4.74
CA CYS A 18 -14.03 1.06 3.58
C CYS A 18 -12.86 0.17 4.04
N SER A 19 -12.90 -1.11 3.65
CA SER A 19 -11.91 -2.12 4.01
C SER A 19 -11.37 -2.79 2.75
N TRP A 20 -10.29 -2.23 2.22
CA TRP A 20 -9.57 -2.79 1.10
C TRP A 20 -8.46 -3.69 1.60
N ILE A 21 -8.45 -4.93 1.11
CA ILE A 21 -7.39 -5.89 1.40
C ILE A 21 -6.87 -6.42 0.06
N PRO A 22 -5.54 -6.52 -0.13
CA PRO A 22 -4.98 -7.07 -1.37
C PRO A 22 -5.41 -8.51 -1.64
N HIS A 23 -5.42 -9.36 -0.59
CA HIS A 23 -5.78 -10.76 -0.67
C HIS A 23 -6.51 -11.23 0.58
N ASN A 24 -7.46 -12.16 0.40
CA ASN A 24 -8.05 -12.86 1.54
C ASN A 24 -7.12 -14.00 1.94
N LEU A 25 -6.43 -13.85 3.07
CA LEU A 25 -5.41 -14.79 3.53
C LEU A 25 -6.04 -16.02 4.18
N THR A 26 -5.48 -17.20 3.92
CA THR A 26 -5.82 -18.43 4.64
C THR A 26 -5.34 -18.36 6.09
N GLU A 27 -5.92 -19.18 6.96
CA GLU A 27 -5.52 -19.18 8.38
C GLU A 27 -4.05 -19.54 8.58
N VAL A 28 -3.54 -20.49 7.78
CA VAL A 28 -2.11 -20.86 7.74
C VAL A 28 -1.23 -19.67 7.33
N GLN A 29 -1.63 -18.90 6.31
CA GLN A 29 -0.89 -17.69 5.89
C GLN A 29 -0.89 -16.62 6.99
N LYS A 30 -1.99 -16.43 7.71
CA LYS A 30 -2.05 -15.50 8.85
C LYS A 30 -1.11 -15.94 9.97
N GLN A 31 -1.16 -17.21 10.35
CA GLN A 31 -0.27 -17.76 11.39
C GLN A 31 1.20 -17.61 11.01
N ALA A 32 1.56 -17.91 9.75
CA ALA A 32 2.90 -17.70 9.24
C ALA A 32 3.33 -16.23 9.37
N ARG A 33 2.48 -15.27 8.94
CA ARG A 33 2.78 -13.83 9.07
C ARG A 33 2.99 -13.40 10.52
N VAL A 34 2.15 -13.89 11.45
CA VAL A 34 2.29 -13.61 12.90
C VAL A 34 3.61 -14.18 13.43
N LYS A 35 3.95 -15.41 13.05
CA LYS A 35 5.21 -16.06 13.44
C LYS A 35 6.42 -15.23 12.98
N TRP A 36 6.49 -14.91 11.69
CA TRP A 36 7.56 -14.08 11.12
C TRP A 36 7.67 -12.72 11.80
N SER A 37 6.53 -12.07 12.10
CA SER A 37 6.51 -10.78 12.79
C SER A 37 7.11 -10.87 14.20
N LYS A 38 6.77 -11.92 14.95
CA LYS A 38 7.33 -12.16 16.29
C LYS A 38 8.84 -12.41 16.24
N GLU A 39 9.31 -13.16 15.25
CA GLU A 39 10.74 -13.43 15.05
C GLU A 39 11.51 -12.15 14.70
N MET A 40 10.99 -11.32 13.79
CA MET A 40 11.61 -10.04 13.43
C MET A 40 11.65 -9.08 14.63
N LEU A 41 10.57 -9.00 15.43
CA LEU A 41 10.57 -8.20 16.65
C LEU A 41 11.65 -8.64 17.65
N LYS A 42 11.88 -9.95 17.80
CA LYS A 42 12.97 -10.46 18.64
C LYS A 42 14.33 -10.08 18.06
N LYS A 43 14.53 -10.30 16.76
CA LYS A 43 15.78 -10.02 16.04
C LYS A 43 16.24 -8.56 16.18
N PHE A 44 15.30 -7.62 16.12
CA PHE A 44 15.63 -6.19 16.19
C PHE A 44 15.44 -5.57 17.59
N ASN A 45 15.40 -6.39 18.64
CA ASN A 45 15.17 -5.94 20.03
C ASN A 45 13.96 -4.99 20.14
N ARG A 46 12.85 -5.36 19.49
CA ARG A 46 11.61 -4.56 19.40
C ARG A 46 11.84 -3.14 18.85
N GLY A 47 12.78 -2.99 17.91
CA GLY A 47 13.15 -1.72 17.29
C GLY A 47 14.24 -0.93 18.02
N ARG A 48 14.77 -1.43 19.15
CA ARG A 48 15.88 -0.78 19.87
C ARG A 48 17.26 -1.05 19.26
N SER A 49 17.34 -2.02 18.35
CA SER A 49 18.60 -2.33 17.68
C SER A 49 18.83 -1.40 16.49
N ASN A 50 20.01 -0.78 16.43
CA ASN A 50 20.42 0.03 15.28
C ASN A 50 20.54 -0.79 13.97
N LEU A 51 20.50 -2.13 14.04
CA LEU A 51 20.48 -3.00 12.85
C LEU A 51 19.27 -2.75 11.95
N VAL A 52 18.20 -2.12 12.44
CA VAL A 52 17.04 -1.72 11.62
C VAL A 52 17.45 -0.75 10.52
N TYR A 53 18.42 0.14 10.77
CA TYR A 53 18.90 1.12 9.80
C TYR A 53 19.70 0.50 8.64
N ASN A 54 20.12 -0.76 8.79
CA ASN A 54 20.84 -1.49 7.75
C ASN A 54 19.90 -2.25 6.80
N ILE A 55 18.58 -2.17 7.01
CA ILE A 55 17.61 -2.84 6.15
C ILE A 55 17.42 -2.03 4.87
N VAL A 56 17.86 -2.59 3.75
CA VAL A 56 17.56 -2.08 2.40
C VAL A 56 16.41 -2.89 1.82
N THR A 57 15.32 -2.23 1.44
CA THR A 57 14.16 -2.86 0.78
C THR A 57 13.93 -2.25 -0.59
N GLY A 58 13.50 -3.07 -1.55
CA GLY A 58 13.02 -2.63 -2.85
C GLY A 58 11.77 -3.40 -3.22
N ASP A 59 10.83 -2.73 -3.90
CA ASP A 59 9.62 -3.33 -4.45
C ASP A 59 9.27 -2.65 -5.78
N GLU A 60 8.51 -3.33 -6.63
CA GLU A 60 8.06 -2.82 -7.91
C GLU A 60 6.64 -2.27 -7.79
N THR A 61 6.46 -1.00 -8.14
CA THR A 61 5.13 -0.37 -8.15
C THR A 61 4.73 -0.03 -9.59
N TRP A 62 3.49 -0.35 -9.95
CA TRP A 62 2.89 0.05 -11.23
C TRP A 62 2.40 1.50 -11.16
N ILE A 63 2.71 2.28 -12.19
CA ILE A 63 2.11 3.60 -12.39
C ILE A 63 1.09 3.47 -13.51
N TYR A 64 -0.16 3.78 -13.18
CA TYR A 64 -1.28 3.68 -14.11
C TYR A 64 -1.41 4.98 -14.91
N SER A 65 -1.75 4.86 -16.20
CA SER A 65 -2.06 6.00 -17.08
C SER A 65 -3.43 6.64 -16.79
N TYR A 66 -4.21 6.03 -15.90
CA TYR A 66 -5.53 6.48 -15.48
C TYR A 66 -5.62 6.45 -13.95
N GLU A 67 -6.54 7.24 -13.41
CA GLU A 67 -6.81 7.26 -11.97
C GLU A 67 -7.65 6.03 -11.59
N PRO A 68 -7.12 5.07 -10.80
CA PRO A 68 -7.91 3.95 -10.33
C PRO A 68 -9.01 4.43 -9.37
N GLU A 69 -10.05 3.61 -9.19
CA GLU A 69 -11.10 3.87 -8.21
C GLU A 69 -10.45 4.26 -6.86
N SER A 70 -10.93 5.31 -6.22
CA SER A 70 -10.35 5.75 -4.95
C SER A 70 -10.95 4.97 -3.78
N LYS A 71 -10.21 4.89 -2.68
CA LYS A 71 -10.71 4.28 -1.44
C LYS A 71 -12.03 4.93 -0.97
N GLN A 72 -12.20 6.23 -1.22
CA GLN A 72 -13.42 6.95 -0.87
C GLN A 72 -14.61 6.51 -1.73
N GLN A 73 -14.40 6.27 -3.02
CA GLN A 73 -15.45 5.82 -3.95
C GLN A 73 -15.97 4.41 -3.60
N SER A 74 -15.14 3.57 -3.00
CA SER A 74 -15.52 2.23 -2.53
C SER A 74 -16.12 2.17 -1.12
N THR A 75 -16.49 3.30 -0.54
CA THR A 75 -17.08 3.30 0.81
C THR A 75 -18.51 2.77 0.78
N VAL A 76 -18.79 1.76 1.59
CA VAL A 76 -20.14 1.19 1.75
C VAL A 76 -20.73 1.63 3.08
N CYS A 77 -22.00 2.01 3.07
CA CYS A 77 -22.79 2.27 4.28
C CYS A 77 -23.33 0.94 4.79
N ILE A 78 -23.00 0.57 6.02
CA ILE A 78 -23.48 -0.67 6.66
C ILE A 78 -24.23 -0.38 7.95
N PHE A 79 -25.15 -1.27 8.31
CA PHE A 79 -25.85 -1.21 9.59
C PHE A 79 -25.01 -1.78 10.74
N GLN A 80 -25.39 -1.46 11.98
CA GLN A 80 -24.59 -1.73 13.18
C GLN A 80 -24.23 -3.22 13.38
N ASN A 81 -25.10 -4.14 12.92
CA ASN A 81 -24.99 -5.59 13.08
C ASN A 81 -24.49 -6.33 11.84
N GLU A 82 -24.16 -5.61 10.76
CA GLU A 82 -23.69 -6.24 9.55
C GLU A 82 -22.18 -6.51 9.62
N PRO A 83 -21.72 -7.66 9.07
CA PRO A 83 -20.31 -7.97 9.02
C PRO A 83 -19.58 -6.92 8.17
N LYS A 84 -18.37 -6.54 8.59
CA LYS A 84 -17.56 -5.55 7.87
C LYS A 84 -17.28 -6.04 6.45
N PRO A 85 -17.77 -5.35 5.41
CA PRO A 85 -17.54 -5.76 4.04
C PRO A 85 -16.05 -5.63 3.73
N THR A 86 -15.47 -6.73 3.27
CA THR A 86 -14.07 -6.78 2.86
C THR A 86 -14.04 -6.84 1.34
N LYS A 87 -13.55 -5.76 0.71
CA LYS A 87 -13.35 -5.74 -0.74
C LYS A 87 -11.93 -6.20 -1.04
N VAL A 88 -11.82 -7.34 -1.71
CA VAL A 88 -10.53 -7.78 -2.27
C VAL A 88 -10.30 -6.99 -3.56
N VAL A 89 -9.36 -6.06 -3.52
CA VAL A 89 -9.03 -5.24 -4.70
C VAL A 89 -7.92 -5.95 -5.46
N ARG A 90 -8.26 -6.51 -6.63
CA ARG A 90 -7.27 -7.09 -7.54
C ARG A 90 -6.68 -5.97 -8.40
N SER A 91 -5.36 -5.98 -8.55
CA SER A 91 -4.66 -5.09 -9.48
C SER A 91 -5.16 -5.33 -10.90
N ARG A 92 -5.68 -4.29 -11.56
CA ARG A 92 -6.15 -4.39 -12.95
C ARG A 92 -4.95 -4.56 -13.88
N SER A 93 -4.99 -5.57 -14.74
CA SER A 93 -4.01 -5.77 -15.82
C SER A 93 -4.33 -4.83 -16.98
N ALA A 94 -3.80 -3.61 -16.95
CA ALA A 94 -3.82 -2.71 -18.11
C ALA A 94 -2.41 -2.19 -18.36
N ALA A 95 -2.10 -1.96 -19.64
CA ALA A 95 -0.82 -1.58 -20.23
C ALA A 95 0.24 -1.14 -19.21
N LYS A 96 1.16 -2.06 -18.95
CA LYS A 96 2.22 -1.95 -17.94
C LYS A 96 3.41 -1.19 -18.54
N GLN A 97 3.74 -0.02 -18.01
CA GLN A 97 5.05 0.59 -18.25
C GLN A 97 5.88 0.47 -16.98
N MET A 98 7.00 -0.26 -17.08
CA MET A 98 7.99 -0.31 -16.02
C MET A 98 8.87 0.94 -16.15
N ILE A 99 8.93 1.76 -15.10
CA ILE A 99 9.80 2.93 -15.11
C ILE A 99 11.26 2.46 -15.05
N SER A 100 12.07 2.88 -16.03
CA SER A 100 13.52 2.61 -16.15
C SER A 100 14.36 2.98 -14.92
N THR A 101 13.77 3.73 -13.98
CA THR A 101 14.38 4.12 -12.71
C THR A 101 14.62 2.91 -11.79
N CYS A 102 13.67 1.96 -11.74
CA CYS A 102 13.83 0.75 -10.92
C CYS A 102 14.89 -0.18 -11.52
N GLU A 103 14.90 -0.37 -12.84
CA GLU A 103 15.94 -1.14 -13.52
C GLU A 103 17.33 -0.52 -13.30
N TYR A 104 17.43 0.81 -13.43
CA TYR A 104 18.67 1.54 -13.22
C TYR A 104 19.19 1.39 -11.78
N TRP A 105 18.32 1.56 -10.78
CA TRP A 105 18.69 1.41 -9.38
C TRP A 105 19.08 -0.05 -9.06
N PHE A 106 18.32 -1.03 -9.52
CA PHE A 106 18.62 -2.45 -9.30
C PHE A 106 19.94 -2.85 -9.98
N ARG A 107 20.22 -2.30 -11.16
CA ARG A 107 21.48 -2.48 -11.89
C ARG A 107 22.66 -1.80 -11.18
N ARG A 108 22.47 -0.65 -10.52
CA ARG A 108 23.49 -0.01 -9.65
C ARG A 108 23.75 -0.84 -8.40
N TYR A 109 22.70 -1.32 -7.74
CA TYR A 109 22.78 -2.24 -6.61
C TYR A 109 23.59 -3.51 -6.96
N LYS A 110 23.29 -4.15 -8.10
CA LYS A 110 24.04 -5.33 -8.60
C LYS A 110 25.52 -5.04 -8.88
N LYS A 111 25.87 -3.78 -9.12
CA LYS A 111 27.25 -3.31 -9.33
C LYS A 111 27.94 -2.85 -8.04
N GLY A 112 27.29 -2.97 -6.88
CA GLY A 112 27.82 -2.50 -5.60
C GLY A 112 27.80 -0.98 -5.43
N ASP A 113 27.06 -0.26 -6.29
CA ASP A 113 26.86 1.19 -6.16
C ASP A 113 25.60 1.43 -5.31
N PHE A 114 25.83 1.64 -4.01
CA PHE A 114 24.80 1.92 -3.01
C PHE A 114 24.55 3.41 -2.77
N ASP A 115 25.14 4.29 -3.59
CA ASP A 115 24.98 5.74 -3.42
C ASP A 115 23.53 6.16 -3.69
N THR A 116 22.90 6.68 -2.64
CA THR A 116 21.50 7.11 -2.60
C THR A 116 21.29 8.52 -3.12
N LYS A 117 22.35 9.26 -3.47
CA LYS A 117 22.22 10.56 -4.12
C LYS A 117 21.62 10.40 -5.51
N ASP A 118 20.57 11.18 -5.77
CA ASP A 118 20.01 11.31 -7.11
C ASP A 118 21.06 11.95 -8.02
N LYS A 119 21.59 11.15 -8.95
CA LYS A 119 22.47 11.64 -10.01
C LYS A 119 21.60 12.35 -11.05
N GLU A 120 22.04 13.51 -11.53
CA GLU A 120 21.37 14.22 -12.61
C GLU A 120 21.18 13.29 -13.82
N ARG A 121 19.91 13.14 -14.24
CA ARG A 121 19.57 12.31 -15.39
C ARG A 121 19.71 13.16 -16.64
N TYR A 122 20.74 12.89 -17.43
CA TYR A 122 20.80 13.37 -18.81
C TYR A 122 19.58 12.82 -19.56
N ASN A 123 18.80 13.70 -20.19
CA ASN A 123 17.52 13.45 -20.88
C ASN A 123 16.25 13.36 -19.99
N THR A 124 16.13 14.19 -18.96
CA THR A 124 14.84 14.37 -18.28
C THR A 124 13.87 15.11 -19.22
N PRO A 125 12.71 14.55 -19.60
CA PRO A 125 11.70 15.30 -20.36
C PRO A 125 11.26 16.52 -19.55
N PRO A 126 11.00 17.68 -20.18
CA PRO A 126 10.60 18.87 -19.47
C PRO A 126 9.36 18.59 -18.60
N ARG A 127 9.36 19.10 -17.36
CA ARG A 127 8.17 19.05 -16.49
C ARG A 127 7.01 19.66 -17.26
N LEU A 128 5.95 18.88 -17.47
CA LEU A 128 4.65 19.45 -17.80
C LEU A 128 4.22 20.27 -16.58
N VAL A 129 4.35 21.59 -16.70
CA VAL A 129 3.74 22.55 -15.80
C VAL A 129 2.24 22.47 -16.11
N LEU A 130 1.45 22.01 -15.15
CA LEU A 130 0.00 22.17 -15.18
C LEU A 130 -0.36 23.62 -14.85
#